data_AF-A0A924KFV7-F1
#
_entry.id   AF-A0A924KFV7-F1
#
_cell.length_a   1.000
_cell.length_b   1.000
_cell.length_c   1.000
_cell.angle_alpha   90.00
_cell.angle_beta   90.00
_cell.angle_gamma   90.00
#
_symmetry.space_group_name_H-M   'P 1'
#
loop_
_entity.id
_entity.type
_entity.pdbx_description
1 polymer ?
#
loop_
_entity_poly.entity_id
_entity_poly.type
_entity_poly.pdbx_seq_one_letter_code
_entity_poly.pdbx_strand_id
1 'polypeptide(L)'
;MEISVSSSRFGIGQFNRGNYAGSSLKHQLIDLPEDQVIYVGNFDDLNEVSAYAEEIKPQLPKIMKVPAATYKSFIISKENFDKIKDRATLNRYLEFFKTNYE
;
A
#
# COMPACT_ATOMS: atom_id res chain seq x y z
N MET A 1 -13.33 -19.37 -2.98
CA MET A 1 -12.29 -18.98 -2.02
C MET A 1 -11.91 -17.55 -2.33
N GLU A 2 -12.19 -16.63 -1.43
CA GLU A 2 -11.73 -15.26 -1.51
C GLU A 2 -10.21 -15.25 -1.29
N ILE A 3 -9.44 -14.67 -2.22
CA ILE A 3 -7.98 -14.62 -2.10
C ILE A 3 -7.65 -13.51 -1.11
N SER A 4 -7.27 -13.87 0.13
CA SER A 4 -6.83 -12.89 1.12
C SER A 4 -5.36 -12.52 0.93
N VAL A 5 -5.04 -11.22 0.98
CA VAL A 5 -3.66 -10.70 0.96
C VAL A 5 -3.04 -10.58 2.36
N SER A 6 -3.61 -11.21 3.39
CA SER A 6 -3.09 -11.20 4.77
C SER A 6 -1.62 -11.65 4.89
N SER A 7 -1.23 -12.68 4.13
CA SER A 7 0.16 -13.15 4.07
C SER A 7 1.10 -12.13 3.42
N SER A 8 0.61 -11.34 2.47
CA SER A 8 1.37 -10.24 1.86
C SER A 8 1.57 -9.09 2.84
N ARG A 9 0.54 -8.73 3.61
CA ARG A 9 0.68 -7.77 4.73
C ARG A 9 1.75 -8.22 5.71
N PHE A 10 1.78 -9.51 6.08
CA PHE A 10 2.81 -10.04 6.96
C PHE A 10 4.22 -9.90 6.37
N GLY A 11 4.40 -10.20 5.08
CA GLY A 11 5.67 -10.02 4.38
C GLY A 11 6.14 -8.57 4.34
N ILE A 12 5.23 -7.61 4.12
CA ILE A 12 5.51 -6.17 4.24
C ILE A 12 5.98 -5.85 5.68
N GLY A 13 5.32 -6.41 6.69
CA GLY A 13 5.75 -6.24 8.09
C GLY A 13 7.17 -6.75 8.37
N GLN A 14 7.58 -7.85 7.74
CA GLN A 14 8.96 -8.35 7.84
C GLN A 14 9.95 -7.40 7.16
N PHE A 15 9.62 -6.92 5.96
CA PHE A 15 10.42 -5.93 5.25
C PHE A 15 10.60 -4.65 6.09
N ASN A 16 9.52 -4.13 6.68
CA ASN A 16 9.58 -2.93 7.52
C ASN A 16 10.50 -3.12 8.73
N ARG A 17 10.37 -4.25 9.45
CA ARG A 17 11.23 -4.52 10.61
C ARG A 17 12.70 -4.71 10.25
N GLY A 18 12.98 -5.28 9.06
CA GLY A 18 14.35 -5.52 8.60
C GLY A 18 15.08 -4.25 8.13
N ASN A 19 14.37 -3.34 7.47
CA ASN A 19 14.99 -2.18 6.81
C ASN A 19 14.74 -0.84 7.54
N TYR A 20 13.67 -0.75 8.33
CA TYR A 20 13.26 0.46 9.04
C TYR A 20 13.18 0.20 10.54
N ALA A 21 14.21 -0.44 11.10
CA ALA A 21 14.27 -0.74 12.53
C ALA A 21 14.18 0.56 13.36
N GLY A 22 13.37 0.54 14.42
CA GLY A 22 13.12 1.72 15.26
C GLY A 22 12.09 2.71 14.69
N SER A 23 11.64 2.54 13.45
CA SER A 23 10.51 3.30 12.90
C SER A 23 9.19 2.86 13.53
N SER A 24 8.21 3.78 13.59
CA SER A 24 6.86 3.49 14.08
C SER A 24 5.90 3.05 12.96
N LEU A 25 6.44 2.55 11.83
CA LEU A 25 5.66 2.26 10.63
C LEU A 25 4.51 1.28 10.92
N LYS A 26 3.29 1.72 10.61
CA LYS A 26 2.10 0.88 10.67
C LYS A 26 1.93 0.15 9.34
N HIS A 27 1.45 -1.08 9.39
CA HIS A 27 1.05 -1.83 8.20
C HIS A 27 -0.23 -2.61 8.51
N GLN A 28 -1.33 -2.28 7.84
CA GLN A 28 -2.63 -2.90 8.10
C GLN A 28 -3.31 -3.32 6.80
N LEU A 29 -4.25 -4.26 6.94
CA LEU A 29 -5.14 -4.70 5.88
C LEU A 29 -6.52 -4.09 6.15
N ILE A 30 -7.10 -3.48 5.13
CA ILE A 30 -8.49 -3.04 5.10
C ILE A 30 -9.21 -3.86 4.05
N ASP A 31 -10.33 -4.46 4.44
CA ASP A 31 -11.26 -5.10 3.53
C ASP A 31 -12.28 -4.06 3.06
N LEU A 32 -12.33 -3.86 1.74
CA LEU A 32 -13.40 -3.15 1.05
C LEU A 32 -14.37 -4.18 0.46
N PRO A 33 -15.58 -3.81 0.03
CA PRO A 33 -16.56 -4.78 -0.46
C PRO A 33 -16.08 -5.62 -1.66
N GLU A 34 -15.24 -5.05 -2.53
CA GLU A 34 -14.72 -5.73 -3.71
C GLU A 34 -13.19 -5.83 -3.78
N ASP A 35 -12.48 -5.17 -2.87
CA ASP A 35 -11.03 -4.98 -2.93
C ASP A 35 -10.39 -5.16 -1.54
N GLN A 36 -9.11 -5.48 -1.52
CA GLN A 36 -8.31 -5.50 -0.30
C GLN A 36 -7.17 -4.49 -0.41
N VAL A 37 -7.03 -3.64 0.59
CA VAL A 37 -6.00 -2.60 0.63
C VAL A 37 -5.03 -2.90 1.76
N ILE A 38 -3.75 -3.07 1.41
CA ILE A 38 -2.68 -3.02 2.42
C ILE A 38 -2.12 -1.62 2.39
N TYR A 39 -2.15 -0.93 3.53
CA TYR A 39 -1.51 0.37 3.66
C TYR A 39 -0.32 0.28 4.60
N VAL A 40 0.70 1.09 4.32
CA VAL A 40 1.81 1.39 5.21
C VAL A 40 1.75 2.88 5.52
N GLY A 41 1.91 3.26 6.79
CA GLY A 41 1.76 4.65 7.22
C GLY A 41 2.59 4.97 8.44
N ASN A 42 2.31 6.12 9.05
CA ASN A 42 3.20 6.83 9.99
C ASN A 42 4.46 7.37 9.31
N PHE A 43 4.31 7.93 8.12
CA PHE A 43 5.34 8.76 7.49
C PHE A 43 5.04 10.22 7.83
N ASP A 44 6.07 11.01 8.11
CA ASP A 44 5.93 12.42 8.50
C ASP A 44 5.76 13.32 7.27
N ASP A 45 6.37 12.95 6.14
CA ASP A 45 6.30 13.73 4.91
C ASP A 45 6.33 12.89 3.62
N LEU A 46 6.22 13.57 2.47
CA LEU A 46 6.23 12.97 1.15
C LEU A 46 7.58 12.32 0.80
N ASN A 47 8.70 12.85 1.30
CA ASN A 47 10.02 12.33 0.99
C ASN A 47 10.23 10.97 1.64
N GLU A 48 9.83 10.81 2.90
CA GLU A 48 9.92 9.53 3.62
C GLU A 48 9.11 8.42 2.94
N VAL A 49 7.85 8.71 2.60
CA VAL A 49 7.00 7.72 1.93
C VAL A 49 7.47 7.41 0.51
N SER A 50 8.04 8.40 -0.20
CA SER A 50 8.60 8.18 -1.54
C SER A 50 9.83 7.29 -1.49
N ALA A 51 10.77 7.56 -0.58
CA ALA A 51 11.93 6.70 -0.36
C ALA A 51 11.51 5.27 0.00
N TYR A 52 10.54 5.13 0.91
CA TYR A 52 9.97 3.83 1.26
C TYR A 52 9.37 3.09 0.06
N ALA A 53 8.58 3.79 -0.76
CA ALA A 53 7.94 3.23 -1.93
C ALA A 53 8.98 2.74 -2.95
N GLU A 54 10.06 3.49 -3.17
CA GLU A 54 11.15 3.11 -4.07
C GLU A 54 11.90 1.87 -3.58
N GLU A 55 12.19 1.78 -2.28
CA GLU A 55 12.90 0.64 -1.69
C GLU A 55 12.09 -0.65 -1.68
N ILE A 56 10.78 -0.58 -1.37
CA ILE A 56 9.94 -1.78 -1.31
C ILE A 56 9.53 -2.29 -2.70
N LYS A 57 9.37 -1.39 -3.68
CA LYS A 57 8.90 -1.73 -5.05
C LYS A 57 9.60 -2.94 -5.68
N PRO A 58 10.94 -3.06 -5.70
CA PRO A 58 11.61 -4.24 -6.26
C PRO A 58 11.38 -5.53 -5.44
N GLN A 59 10.98 -5.42 -4.17
CA GLN A 59 10.71 -6.57 -3.30
C GLN A 59 9.25 -7.04 -3.38
N LEU A 60 8.32 -6.19 -3.82
CA LEU A 60 6.89 -6.51 -3.90
C LEU A 60 6.59 -7.82 -4.66
N PRO A 61 7.23 -8.14 -5.81
CA PRO A 61 6.97 -9.42 -6.49
C PRO A 61 7.29 -10.66 -5.64
N LYS A 62 8.18 -10.56 -4.65
CA LYS A 62 8.53 -11.65 -3.72
C LYS A 62 7.64 -11.67 -2.48
N ILE A 63 7.21 -10.49 -2.03
CA ILE A 63 6.38 -10.29 -0.84
C ILE A 63 4.91 -10.61 -1.13
N MET A 64 4.40 -10.13 -2.26
CA MET A 64 3.00 -10.30 -2.67
C MET A 64 2.73 -11.76 -3.04
N LYS A 65 1.61 -12.31 -2.54
CA LYS A 65 1.16 -13.68 -2.80
C LYS A 65 0.17 -13.76 -3.95
N VAL A 66 0.10 -12.69 -4.73
CA VAL A 66 -0.74 -12.53 -5.91
C VAL A 66 0.13 -12.03 -7.07
N PRO A 67 -0.23 -12.30 -8.33
CA PRO A 67 0.57 -11.87 -9.48
C PRO A 67 0.73 -10.35 -9.56
N ALA A 68 1.86 -9.86 -10.05
CA ALA A 68 2.14 -8.42 -10.19
C ALA A 68 1.08 -7.66 -10.99
N ALA A 69 0.43 -8.31 -11.96
CA ALA A 69 -0.65 -7.72 -12.75
C ALA A 69 -1.96 -7.48 -11.97
N THR A 70 -2.09 -8.01 -10.75
CA THR A 70 -3.33 -7.97 -9.96
C THR A 70 -3.33 -6.92 -8.85
N TYR A 71 -2.24 -6.20 -8.66
CA TYR A 71 -2.16 -5.14 -7.66
C TYR A 71 -1.47 -3.90 -8.22
N LYS A 72 -1.72 -2.77 -7.57
CA LYS A 72 -1.05 -1.50 -7.81
C LYS A 72 -0.60 -0.92 -6.47
N SER A 73 0.59 -0.32 -6.46
CA SER A 73 1.09 0.46 -5.33
C SER A 73 1.05 1.94 -5.69
N PHE A 74 0.63 2.79 -4.76
CA PHE A 74 0.56 4.24 -4.94
C PHE A 74 0.74 4.92 -3.58
N ILE A 75 1.07 6.21 -3.60
CA ILE A 75 1.17 7.05 -2.40
C ILE A 75 -0.13 7.83 -2.24
N ILE A 76 -0.60 7.98 -1.01
CA ILE A 76 -1.84 8.69 -0.69
C ILE A 76 -1.72 9.40 0.65
N SER A 77 -2.23 10.63 0.74
CA SER A 77 -2.32 11.37 2.01
C SER A 77 -3.38 10.75 2.91
N LYS A 78 -3.24 10.91 4.23
CA LYS A 78 -4.23 10.42 5.18
C LYS A 78 -5.65 10.93 4.87
N GLU A 79 -5.78 12.21 4.54
CA GLU A 79 -7.07 12.84 4.25
C GLU A 79 -7.76 12.23 3.02
N ASN A 80 -7.01 11.84 2.00
CA ASN A 80 -7.56 11.18 0.82
C ASN A 80 -7.81 9.70 1.08
N PHE A 81 -6.96 9.05 1.88
CA PHE A 81 -7.15 7.67 2.28
C PHE A 81 -8.44 7.47 3.09
N ASP A 82 -8.74 8.38 4.02
CA ASP A 82 -9.97 8.34 4.84
C ASP A 82 -11.26 8.50 3.98
N LYS A 83 -11.14 8.93 2.72
CA LYS A 83 -12.26 9.01 1.77
C LYS A 83 -12.48 7.71 0.99
N ILE A 84 -11.53 6.77 1.02
CA ILE A 84 -11.65 5.48 0.33
C ILE A 84 -12.57 4.57 1.13
N LYS A 85 -13.68 4.17 0.54
CA LYS A 85 -14.70 3.32 1.17
C LYS A 85 -15.08 2.10 0.33
N ASP A 86 -14.81 2.17 -0.96
CA ASP A 86 -15.23 1.20 -1.96
C ASP A 86 -14.35 1.32 -3.21
N ARG A 87 -14.60 0.43 -4.18
CA ARG A 87 -13.91 0.46 -5.48
C ARG A 87 -14.09 1.78 -6.24
N ALA A 88 -15.25 2.43 -6.13
CA ALA A 88 -15.55 3.64 -6.89
C ALA A 88 -14.67 4.81 -6.43
N THR A 89 -14.59 5.02 -5.11
CA THR A 89 -13.72 6.02 -4.49
C THR A 89 -12.24 5.71 -4.71
N LEU A 90 -11.86 4.44 -4.66
CA LEU A 90 -10.50 3.98 -4.99
C LEU A 90 -10.12 4.29 -6.44
N ASN A 91 -10.96 3.91 -7.40
CA ASN A 91 -10.70 4.15 -8.82
C ASN A 91 -10.59 5.63 -9.14
N ARG A 92 -11.45 6.47 -8.55
CA ARG A 92 -11.38 7.93 -8.70
C ARG A 92 -10.04 8.48 -8.21
N TYR A 93 -9.53 7.97 -7.08
CA TYR A 93 -8.22 8.38 -6.58
C TYR A 93 -7.09 7.90 -7.50
N LEU A 94 -7.15 6.65 -7.98
CA LEU A 94 -6.16 6.11 -8.91
C LEU A 94 -6.10 6.90 -10.22
N GLU A 95 -7.25 7.35 -10.73
CA GLU A 95 -7.31 8.20 -11.92
C GLU A 95 -6.68 9.57 -11.65
N PHE A 96 -7.03 10.22 -10.53
CA PHE A 96 -6.37 11.44 -10.09
C PHE A 96 -4.85 11.27 -9.95
N PHE A 97 -4.41 10.19 -9.29
CA PHE A 97 -3.01 9.90 -9.07
C PHE A 97 -2.26 9.76 -10.39
N LYS A 98 -2.81 8.94 -11.30
CA LYS A 98 -2.25 8.72 -12.64
C LYS A 98 -2.15 10.02 -13.45
N THR A 99 -3.16 10.89 -13.41
CA THR A 99 -3.14 12.14 -14.20
C THR A 99 -2.14 13.18 -13.69
N ASN A 100 -1.78 13.13 -12.40
CA ASN A 100 -1.00 14.19 -11.76
C ASN A 100 0.42 13.76 -11.34
N TYR A 101 0.69 12.45 -11.20
CA TYR A 101 1.93 11.94 -10.60
C TYR A 101 2.57 10.74 -11.32
N GLU A 102 1.93 10.15 -12.34
CA GLU A 102 2.52 9.14 -13.24
C GLU A 102 2.73 9.71 -14.65
#